data_AF-A0A9Q0VJ58-F1
#
_entry.id   AF-A0A9Q0VJ58-F1
#
_cell.length_a   1.000
_cell.length_b   1.000
_cell.length_c   1.000
_cell.angle_alpha   90.00
_cell.angle_beta   90.00
_cell.angle_gamma   90.00
#
_symmetry.space_group_name_H-M   'P 1'
#
loop_
_entity.id
_entity.type
_entity.pdbx_description
1 polymer ?
#
loop_
_entity_poly.entity_id
_entity_poly.type
_entity_poly.pdbx_seq_one_letter_code
_entity_poly.pdbx_strand_id
1 'polypeptide(L)'
;MQMNENQSETGLGTEASKTTSPKRRNLVVGNIHVLFNPNRGDIKLGQVRIFLERAHKLSQEWGNIPVIIGGDLNSLPQSAIYQFLTASELEILLHDRRNISGQLECPPQQKDLKSRDENVARSLMYRWSDEELRLAAGNEALTHLQHDLKLYSAYLGVPGSRRLRDSRGEPLATSYHSKFMGTVDYIWHTKGLIPVRVLETLPINILRSAGLPNEKWGSDHLALVCELAFANDGTTA
;
A
#
# COMPACT_ATOMS: atom_id res chain seq x y z
N MET A 1 -21.54 84.23 -9.03
CA MET A 1 -22.80 83.64 -9.54
C MET A 1 -22.59 82.12 -9.52
N GLN A 2 -23.06 81.41 -8.48
CA GLN A 2 -24.40 80.76 -8.38
C GLN A 2 -24.62 79.72 -9.51
N MET A 3 -24.93 78.42 -9.30
CA MET A 3 -25.31 77.58 -8.14
C MET A 3 -25.06 76.08 -8.45
N ASN A 4 -24.93 75.27 -7.39
CA ASN A 4 -25.32 73.86 -7.07
C ASN A 4 -25.81 72.88 -8.19
N GLU A 5 -25.65 71.53 -8.11
CA GLU A 5 -26.20 70.59 -7.10
C GLU A 5 -25.66 69.13 -7.25
N ASN A 6 -25.49 68.47 -6.10
CA ASN A 6 -25.81 67.09 -5.68
C ASN A 6 -25.29 65.78 -6.34
N GLN A 7 -25.07 64.85 -5.41
CA GLN A 7 -24.55 63.48 -5.44
C GLN A 7 -25.48 62.47 -6.11
N SER A 8 -24.92 61.38 -6.66
CA SER A 8 -25.38 60.00 -6.38
C SER A 8 -24.46 58.95 -7.03
N GLU A 9 -23.97 58.05 -6.19
CA GLU A 9 -23.25 56.82 -6.53
C GLU A 9 -24.03 55.95 -7.53
N THR A 10 -23.32 55.35 -8.49
CA THR A 10 -23.49 53.92 -8.82
C THR A 10 -22.18 53.44 -9.44
N GLY A 11 -21.30 52.91 -8.59
CA GLY A 11 -20.14 52.16 -9.05
C GLY A 11 -20.63 50.86 -9.69
N LEU A 12 -20.55 50.77 -11.02
CA LEU A 12 -20.57 49.49 -11.71
C LEU A 12 -19.22 48.81 -11.42
N GLY A 13 -19.14 48.15 -10.27
CA GLY A 13 -18.06 47.24 -9.94
C GLY A 13 -18.14 46.03 -10.86
N THR A 14 -17.30 46.00 -11.89
CA THR A 14 -17.03 44.79 -12.65
C THR A 14 -16.39 43.80 -11.68
N GLU A 15 -17.18 42.88 -11.10
CA GLU A 15 -16.63 41.70 -10.42
C GLU A 15 -15.93 40.84 -11.46
N ALA A 16 -14.64 41.12 -11.65
CA ALA A 16 -13.73 40.23 -12.33
C ALA A 16 -13.75 38.91 -11.55
N SER A 17 -14.39 37.91 -12.14
CA SER A 17 -14.28 36.51 -11.72
C SER A 17 -12.80 36.20 -11.58
N LYS A 18 -12.32 36.12 -10.33
CA LYS A 18 -10.99 35.61 -10.02
C LYS A 18 -10.99 34.15 -10.44
N THR A 19 -10.62 33.90 -11.69
CA THR A 19 -10.19 32.57 -12.13
C THR A 19 -8.92 32.26 -11.33
N THR A 20 -9.09 31.65 -10.16
CA THR A 20 -7.98 31.10 -9.38
C THR A 20 -7.27 30.11 -10.28
N SER A 21 -6.00 30.38 -10.59
CA SER A 21 -5.17 29.42 -11.29
C SER A 21 -5.23 28.08 -10.54
N PRO A 22 -5.32 26.93 -11.24
CA PRO A 22 -5.43 25.65 -10.58
C PRO A 22 -4.23 25.47 -9.64
N LYS A 23 -4.50 25.25 -8.35
CA LYS A 23 -3.48 25.01 -7.32
C LYS A 23 -2.59 23.86 -7.81
N ARG A 24 -1.28 24.10 -7.93
CA ARG A 24 -0.33 23.04 -8.31
C ARG A 24 -0.37 21.94 -7.26
N ARG A 25 -0.63 20.70 -7.70
CA ARG A 25 -0.65 19.51 -6.84
C ARG A 25 0.55 18.64 -7.23
N ASN A 26 1.41 18.37 -6.26
CA ASN A 26 2.55 17.49 -6.42
C ASN A 26 2.27 16.18 -5.67
N LEU A 27 2.86 15.09 -6.11
CA LEU A 27 2.81 13.79 -5.43
C LEU A 27 4.12 13.03 -5.67
N VAL A 28 4.45 12.12 -4.77
CA VAL A 28 5.56 11.17 -4.93
C VAL A 28 5.01 9.84 -5.45
N VAL A 29 5.60 9.27 -6.49
CA VAL A 29 5.34 7.90 -6.93
C VAL A 29 6.57 7.04 -6.68
N GLY A 30 6.42 6.02 -5.85
CA GLY A 30 7.40 4.95 -5.68
C GLY A 30 6.93 3.68 -6.38
N ASN A 31 7.85 2.95 -6.99
CA ASN A 31 7.62 1.60 -7.50
C ASN A 31 8.74 0.68 -7.01
N ILE A 32 8.41 -0.54 -6.58
CA ILE A 32 9.39 -1.52 -6.08
C ILE A 32 9.07 -2.93 -6.59
N HIS A 33 10.10 -3.73 -6.80
CA HIS A 33 9.99 -5.19 -6.94
C HIS A 33 10.87 -5.81 -5.87
N VAL A 34 10.25 -6.33 -4.81
CA VAL A 34 10.92 -6.91 -3.64
C VAL A 34 11.43 -8.31 -3.97
N LEU A 35 12.56 -8.70 -3.37
CA LEU A 35 13.19 -10.01 -3.58
C LEU A 35 12.18 -11.16 -3.57
N PHE A 36 12.22 -12.01 -4.60
CA PHE A 36 11.32 -13.15 -4.72
C PHE A 36 11.52 -14.20 -3.62
N ASN A 37 12.76 -14.58 -3.33
CA ASN A 37 13.10 -15.75 -2.50
C ASN A 37 12.27 -15.79 -1.19
N PRO A 38 11.34 -16.75 -1.04
CA PRO A 38 10.38 -16.73 0.05
C PRO A 38 11.05 -16.90 1.42
N ASN A 39 12.21 -17.57 1.48
CA ASN A 39 12.95 -17.82 2.72
C ASN A 39 13.78 -16.62 3.21
N ARG A 40 13.87 -15.54 2.42
CA ARG A 40 14.72 -14.37 2.71
C ARG A 40 13.91 -13.16 3.15
N GLY A 41 13.03 -13.39 4.12
CA GLY A 41 12.20 -12.35 4.70
C GLY A 41 12.98 -11.22 5.36
N ASP A 42 14.15 -11.52 5.89
CA ASP A 42 15.14 -10.56 6.39
C ASP A 42 15.49 -9.50 5.33
N ILE A 43 15.83 -9.92 4.12
CA ILE A 43 16.15 -9.01 3.02
C ILE A 43 14.89 -8.28 2.54
N LYS A 44 13.77 -8.98 2.36
CA LYS A 44 12.52 -8.36 1.90
C LYS A 44 12.08 -7.22 2.82
N LEU A 45 12.10 -7.45 4.13
CA LEU A 45 11.72 -6.45 5.12
C LEU A 45 12.68 -5.25 5.10
N GLY A 46 13.98 -5.49 4.97
CA GLY A 46 14.98 -4.43 4.80
C GLY A 46 14.75 -3.58 3.55
N GLN A 47 14.46 -4.21 2.40
CA GLN A 47 14.14 -3.52 1.15
C GLN A 47 12.90 -2.63 1.30
N VAL A 48 11.82 -3.17 1.88
CA VAL A 48 10.58 -2.41 2.12
C VAL A 48 10.84 -1.24 3.08
N ARG A 49 11.50 -1.49 4.22
CA ARG A 49 11.80 -0.45 5.22
C ARG A 49 12.56 0.73 4.62
N ILE A 50 13.68 0.46 3.93
CA ILE A 50 14.50 1.51 3.32
C ILE A 50 13.70 2.25 2.25
N PHE A 51 12.92 1.54 1.44
CA PHE A 51 12.10 2.15 0.41
C PHE A 51 11.05 3.11 0.99
N LEU A 52 10.35 2.71 2.06
CA LEU A 52 9.38 3.56 2.76
C LEU A 52 10.04 4.79 3.40
N GLU A 53 11.19 4.61 4.03
CA GLU A 53 11.99 5.70 4.62
C GLU A 53 12.35 6.76 3.56
N ARG A 54 12.80 6.32 2.37
CA ARG A 54 13.17 7.22 1.27
C ARG A 54 11.96 7.92 0.66
N ALA A 55 10.85 7.21 0.47
CA ALA A 55 9.61 7.82 -0.01
C ALA A 55 9.07 8.86 0.98
N HIS A 56 9.15 8.58 2.29
CA HIS A 56 8.77 9.53 3.33
C HIS A 56 9.63 10.80 3.29
N LYS A 57 10.96 10.63 3.27
CA LYS A 57 11.91 11.73 3.21
C LYS A 57 11.67 12.63 1.99
N LEU A 58 11.47 12.04 0.82
CA LEU A 58 11.17 12.80 -0.40
C LEU A 58 9.83 13.55 -0.30
N SER A 59 8.82 12.94 0.30
CA SER A 59 7.56 13.64 0.59
C SER A 59 7.78 14.86 1.50
N GLN A 60 8.58 14.72 2.56
CA GLN A 60 8.89 15.82 3.49
C GLN A 60 9.65 16.97 2.79
N GLU A 61 10.64 16.66 1.96
CA GLU A 61 11.43 17.64 1.20
C GLU A 61 10.55 18.50 0.27
N TRP A 62 9.41 17.97 -0.16
CA TRP A 62 8.45 18.66 -1.02
C TRP A 62 7.22 19.20 -0.26
N GLY A 63 7.30 19.30 1.06
CA GLY A 63 6.24 19.88 1.90
C GLY A 63 5.16 18.89 2.32
N ASN A 64 5.53 17.65 2.62
CA ASN A 64 4.64 16.55 3.02
C ASN A 64 3.56 16.24 1.96
N ILE A 65 3.98 16.16 0.70
CA ILE A 65 3.09 15.87 -0.43
C ILE A 65 2.62 14.40 -0.40
N PRO A 66 1.42 14.09 -0.92
CA PRO A 66 0.92 12.72 -0.93
C PRO A 66 1.85 11.73 -1.66
N VAL A 67 1.89 10.50 -1.18
CA VAL A 67 2.72 9.42 -1.73
C VAL A 67 1.83 8.31 -2.27
N ILE A 68 2.15 7.82 -3.46
CA ILE A 68 1.65 6.57 -4.04
C ILE A 68 2.83 5.61 -4.11
N ILE A 69 2.62 4.38 -3.66
CA ILE A 69 3.59 3.30 -3.75
C ILE A 69 2.94 2.13 -4.47
N GLY A 70 3.54 1.65 -5.54
CA GLY A 70 3.11 0.46 -6.26
C GLY A 70 4.20 -0.61 -6.32
N GLY A 71 3.79 -1.81 -6.72
CA GLY A 71 4.71 -2.83 -7.22
C GLY A 71 4.50 -4.21 -6.62
N ASP A 72 5.41 -5.12 -6.99
CA ASP A 72 5.42 -6.50 -6.53
C ASP A 72 6.21 -6.60 -5.21
N LEU A 73 5.50 -6.82 -4.12
CA LEU A 73 6.11 -6.99 -2.79
C LEU A 73 6.52 -8.43 -2.50
N ASN A 74 6.19 -9.38 -3.38
CA ASN A 74 6.39 -10.81 -3.16
C ASN A 74 5.96 -11.21 -1.73
N SER A 75 4.83 -10.66 -1.27
CA SER A 75 4.31 -10.79 0.10
C SER A 75 2.80 -10.85 0.08
N LEU A 76 2.20 -11.80 0.79
CA LEU A 76 0.74 -12.00 0.81
C LEU A 76 0.03 -11.02 1.76
N PRO A 77 -1.30 -10.80 1.64
CA PRO A 77 -2.01 -9.88 2.52
C PRO A 77 -2.06 -10.31 4.01
N GLN A 78 -1.81 -11.59 4.31
CA GLN A 78 -1.67 -12.11 5.69
C GLN A 78 -0.24 -12.02 6.25
N SER A 79 0.70 -11.52 5.46
CA SER A 79 2.11 -11.48 5.82
C SER A 79 2.42 -10.42 6.87
N ALA A 80 3.52 -10.60 7.60
CA ALA A 80 3.99 -9.59 8.55
C ALA A 80 4.51 -8.34 7.82
N ILE A 81 4.98 -8.48 6.57
CA ILE A 81 5.34 -7.33 5.71
C ILE A 81 4.10 -6.48 5.42
N TYR A 82 2.97 -7.10 5.06
CA TYR A 82 1.71 -6.39 4.86
C TYR A 82 1.23 -5.72 6.17
N GLN A 83 1.39 -6.39 7.31
CA GLN A 83 1.12 -5.79 8.62
C GLN A 83 2.01 -4.57 8.87
N PHE A 84 3.31 -4.65 8.58
CA PHE A 84 4.23 -3.52 8.74
C PHE A 84 3.76 -2.30 7.94
N LEU A 85 3.42 -2.48 6.66
CA LEU A 85 2.90 -1.43 5.78
C LEU A 85 1.63 -0.75 6.33
N THR A 86 0.70 -1.55 6.87
CA THR A 86 -0.61 -1.06 7.31
C THR A 86 -0.61 -0.50 8.74
N ALA A 87 0.05 -1.18 9.68
CA ALA A 87 0.15 -0.75 11.08
C ALA A 87 1.23 0.34 11.28
N SER A 88 2.14 0.51 10.33
CA SER A 88 3.34 1.36 10.45
C SER A 88 4.36 0.89 11.48
N GLU A 89 4.17 -0.30 12.05
CA GLU A 89 5.06 -0.88 13.04
C GLU A 89 5.05 -2.41 12.98
N LEU A 90 6.15 -3.03 13.41
CA LEU A 90 6.28 -4.48 13.46
C LEU A 90 7.31 -4.93 14.52
N GLU A 91 6.91 -5.84 15.40
CA GLU A 91 7.82 -6.55 16.30
C GLU A 91 8.35 -7.81 15.62
N ILE A 92 9.58 -7.77 15.08
CA ILE A 92 10.10 -8.81 14.18
C ILE A 92 10.29 -10.16 14.85
N LEU A 93 10.55 -10.19 16.16
CA LEU A 93 10.77 -11.42 16.91
C LEU A 93 9.51 -12.29 17.06
N LEU A 94 8.33 -11.75 16.79
CA LEU A 94 7.07 -12.51 16.81
C LEU A 94 6.83 -13.31 15.52
N HIS A 95 7.71 -13.17 14.54
CA HIS A 95 7.55 -13.73 13.19
C HIS A 95 8.73 -14.62 12.79
N ASP A 96 8.42 -15.71 12.08
CA ASP A 96 9.44 -16.50 11.40
C ASP A 96 10.01 -15.70 10.23
N ARG A 97 11.31 -15.41 10.27
CA ARG A 97 12.04 -14.76 9.18
C ARG A 97 11.84 -15.43 7.82
N ARG A 98 11.63 -16.75 7.76
CA ARG A 98 11.43 -17.50 6.50
C ARG A 98 10.01 -17.42 5.99
N ASN A 99 9.05 -17.04 6.83
CA ASN A 99 7.64 -16.94 6.47
C ASN A 99 7.08 -15.51 6.64
N ILE A 100 7.94 -14.51 6.80
CA ILE A 100 7.50 -13.13 7.05
C ILE A 100 6.67 -12.56 5.88
N SER A 101 6.90 -13.05 4.65
CA SER A 101 6.17 -12.69 3.44
C SER A 101 4.91 -13.56 3.23
N GLY A 102 4.70 -14.60 4.02
CA GLY A 102 3.58 -15.53 3.92
C GLY A 102 3.62 -16.47 2.71
N GLN A 103 4.65 -16.41 1.85
CA GLN A 103 4.68 -17.16 0.59
C GLN A 103 4.89 -18.68 0.76
N LEU A 104 5.41 -19.13 1.91
CA LEU A 104 5.62 -20.56 2.16
C LEU A 104 4.31 -21.28 2.49
N GLU A 105 3.32 -20.56 3.01
CA GLU A 105 2.01 -21.09 3.38
C GLU A 105 1.00 -20.80 2.26
N CYS A 106 0.94 -21.68 1.25
CA CYS A 106 -0.26 -21.82 0.43
C CYS A 106 -1.45 -22.12 1.37
N PRO A 107 -2.67 -21.60 1.11
CA PRO A 107 -3.67 -21.39 2.16
C PRO A 107 -3.93 -22.69 2.92
N PRO A 108 -3.93 -22.64 4.27
CA PRO A 108 -4.31 -23.81 5.03
C PRO A 108 -5.74 -24.15 4.63
N GLN A 109 -5.96 -25.40 4.22
CA GLN A 109 -7.23 -26.04 4.51
C GLN A 109 -7.41 -25.91 6.03
N GLN A 110 -8.24 -24.94 6.42
CA GLN A 110 -8.91 -24.81 7.71
C GLN A 110 -8.00 -25.18 8.91
N LYS A 111 -7.15 -24.25 9.35
CA LYS A 111 -6.58 -24.34 10.69
C LYS A 111 -7.38 -23.43 11.61
N ASP A 112 -8.11 -24.10 12.51
CA ASP A 112 -8.93 -23.53 13.56
C ASP A 112 -8.23 -22.41 14.35
N LEU A 113 -9.06 -21.46 14.80
CA LEU A 113 -8.69 -20.44 15.77
C LEU A 113 -8.01 -21.11 16.98
N LYS A 114 -6.74 -20.80 17.22
CA LYS A 114 -6.06 -21.13 18.47
C LYS A 114 -5.70 -19.86 19.25
N SER A 115 -5.83 -20.01 20.55
CA SER A 115 -6.01 -19.00 21.60
C SER A 115 -4.82 -18.07 21.82
N ARG A 116 -5.13 -16.93 22.44
CA ARG A 116 -4.28 -15.77 22.74
C ARG A 116 -3.06 -16.05 23.65
N ASP A 117 -2.99 -17.21 24.31
CA ASP A 117 -1.94 -17.57 25.27
C ASP A 117 -0.65 -18.16 24.65
N GLU A 118 -0.65 -18.54 23.36
CA GLU A 118 0.56 -19.10 22.69
C GLU A 118 1.58 -18.04 22.24
N ASN A 119 1.25 -16.75 22.32
CA ASN A 119 2.08 -15.67 21.77
C ASN A 119 3.42 -15.48 22.52
N VAL A 120 3.47 -15.76 23.82
CA VAL A 120 4.71 -15.63 24.61
C VAL A 120 5.68 -16.79 24.30
N ALA A 121 5.15 -18.01 24.07
CA ALA A 121 5.96 -19.16 23.69
C ALA A 121 6.51 -19.05 22.25
N ARG A 122 5.74 -18.46 21.33
CA ARG A 122 6.20 -18.18 19.94
C ARG A 122 7.33 -17.15 19.86
N SER A 123 7.37 -16.18 20.77
CA SER A 123 8.45 -15.18 20.85
C SER A 123 9.83 -15.79 21.12
N LEU A 124 9.91 -17.01 21.68
CA LEU A 124 11.15 -17.75 21.90
C LEU A 124 11.49 -18.72 20.74
N MET A 125 10.59 -18.88 19.77
CA MET A 125 10.67 -19.96 18.77
C MET A 125 11.43 -19.56 17.50
N TYR A 126 11.46 -18.28 17.13
CA TYR A 126 12.08 -17.79 15.90
C TYR A 126 13.35 -17.01 16.20
N ARG A 127 14.49 -17.71 16.22
CA ARG A 127 15.81 -17.08 16.38
C ARG A 127 16.25 -16.43 15.06
N TRP A 128 16.34 -15.11 15.08
CA TRP A 128 17.03 -14.31 14.06
C TRP A 128 18.52 -14.26 14.40
N SER A 129 19.40 -14.32 13.38
CA SER A 129 20.81 -13.99 13.58
C SER A 129 21.03 -12.47 13.59
N ASP A 130 22.16 -12.02 14.16
CA ASP A 130 22.53 -10.60 14.15
C ASP A 130 22.61 -10.04 12.72
N GLU A 131 23.13 -10.84 11.78
CA GLU A 131 23.16 -10.48 10.35
C GLU A 131 21.74 -10.30 9.80
N GLU A 132 20.80 -11.20 10.11
CA GLU A 132 19.42 -11.12 9.64
C GLU A 132 18.69 -9.90 10.25
N LEU A 133 18.94 -9.61 11.52
CA LEU A 133 18.43 -8.41 12.20
C LEU A 133 18.99 -7.15 11.53
N ARG A 134 20.30 -7.10 11.26
CA ARG A 134 20.92 -5.99 10.56
C ARG A 134 20.37 -5.79 9.15
N LEU A 135 20.12 -6.86 8.40
CA LEU A 135 19.55 -6.79 7.05
C LEU A 135 18.11 -6.23 7.09
N ALA A 136 17.28 -6.69 8.03
CA ALA A 136 15.89 -6.25 8.14
C ALA A 136 15.77 -4.84 8.76
N ALA A 137 16.37 -4.64 9.92
CA ALA A 137 16.20 -3.46 10.76
C ALA A 137 17.23 -2.35 10.50
N GLY A 138 18.35 -2.68 9.86
CA GLY A 138 19.51 -1.78 9.76
C GLY A 138 20.35 -1.71 11.05
N ASN A 139 19.92 -2.39 12.11
CA ASN A 139 20.58 -2.42 13.42
C ASN A 139 20.33 -3.78 14.10
N GLU A 140 21.38 -4.40 14.62
CA GLU A 140 21.36 -5.73 15.26
C GLU A 140 20.54 -5.78 16.55
N ALA A 141 20.37 -4.65 17.25
CA ALA A 141 19.60 -4.56 18.50
C ALA A 141 18.15 -4.10 18.32
N LEU A 142 17.75 -3.71 17.10
CA LEU A 142 16.44 -3.13 16.85
C LEU A 142 15.44 -4.22 16.42
N THR A 143 14.52 -4.57 17.33
CA THR A 143 13.50 -5.59 17.08
C THR A 143 12.14 -5.01 16.71
N HIS A 144 11.89 -3.77 17.17
CA HIS A 144 10.69 -3.03 16.86
C HIS A 144 10.94 -2.08 15.69
N LEU A 145 10.34 -2.35 14.54
CA LEU A 145 10.45 -1.51 13.36
C LEU A 145 9.27 -0.55 13.27
N GLN A 146 9.53 0.66 12.77
CA GLN A 146 8.50 1.66 12.52
C GLN A 146 8.78 2.41 11.20
N HIS A 147 7.73 2.96 10.59
CA HIS A 147 7.83 3.91 9.49
C HIS A 147 6.77 5.01 9.60
N ASP A 148 7.03 6.17 8.99
CA ASP A 148 6.16 7.35 9.16
C ASP A 148 5.04 7.48 8.12
N LEU A 149 5.09 6.69 7.04
CA LEU A 149 4.03 6.70 6.02
C LEU A 149 2.78 5.98 6.51
N LYS A 150 1.67 6.70 6.71
CA LYS A 150 0.36 6.06 6.93
C LYS A 150 -0.25 5.62 5.61
N LEU A 151 -0.03 4.35 5.27
CA LEU A 151 -0.40 3.76 3.99
C LEU A 151 -1.78 3.08 4.05
N TYR A 152 -2.52 3.23 2.96
CA TYR A 152 -3.81 2.61 2.73
C TYR A 152 -3.77 1.90 1.37
N SER A 153 -4.26 0.67 1.31
CA SER A 153 -4.38 -0.04 0.03
C SER A 153 -5.53 0.57 -0.76
N ALA A 154 -5.26 0.90 -2.03
CA ALA A 154 -6.26 1.43 -2.94
C ALA A 154 -7.42 0.44 -3.17
N TYR A 155 -7.13 -0.86 -3.12
CA TYR A 155 -8.12 -1.92 -3.31
C TYR A 155 -9.01 -2.12 -2.08
N LEU A 156 -8.48 -1.93 -0.87
CA LEU A 156 -9.30 -1.89 0.35
C LEU A 156 -10.23 -0.67 0.38
N GLY A 157 -9.77 0.46 -0.16
CA GLY A 157 -10.50 1.72 -0.12
C GLY A 157 -11.72 1.78 -1.05
N VAL A 158 -11.91 0.79 -1.92
CA VAL A 158 -13.04 0.72 -2.87
C VAL A 158 -13.82 -0.58 -2.63
N PRO A 159 -15.16 -0.52 -2.46
CA PRO A 159 -15.97 -1.72 -2.34
C PRO A 159 -15.80 -2.66 -3.54
N GLY A 160 -15.36 -3.88 -3.27
CA GLY A 160 -15.14 -4.91 -4.28
C GLY A 160 -16.12 -6.09 -4.17
N SER A 161 -16.12 -6.94 -5.19
CA SER A 161 -16.93 -8.16 -5.20
C SER A 161 -16.32 -9.23 -4.27
N ARG A 162 -17.13 -9.82 -3.38
CA ARG A 162 -16.71 -10.97 -2.54
C ARG A 162 -16.28 -12.21 -3.34
N ARG A 163 -16.55 -12.24 -4.65
CA ARG A 163 -16.08 -13.30 -5.55
C ARG A 163 -14.65 -13.11 -6.04
N LEU A 164 -14.14 -11.89 -5.94
CA LEU A 164 -12.84 -11.46 -6.48
C LEU A 164 -11.91 -10.89 -5.41
N ARG A 165 -12.45 -10.58 -4.22
CA ARG A 165 -11.71 -10.10 -3.06
C ARG A 165 -11.61 -11.13 -1.94
N ASP A 166 -10.51 -11.09 -1.20
CA ASP A 166 -10.32 -11.85 0.04
C ASP A 166 -11.11 -11.21 1.21
N SER A 167 -10.97 -11.77 2.41
CA SER A 167 -11.66 -11.27 3.60
C SER A 167 -11.17 -9.91 4.09
N ARG A 168 -10.00 -9.44 3.63
CA ARG A 168 -9.48 -8.10 3.91
C ARG A 168 -9.98 -7.07 2.89
N GLY A 169 -10.36 -7.52 1.69
CA GLY A 169 -10.77 -6.66 0.59
C GLY A 169 -9.72 -6.55 -0.52
N GLU A 170 -8.61 -7.28 -0.41
CA GLU A 170 -7.58 -7.35 -1.47
C GLU A 170 -8.03 -8.30 -2.59
N PRO A 171 -7.51 -8.19 -3.83
CA PRO A 171 -7.73 -9.20 -4.85
C PRO A 171 -7.43 -10.62 -4.34
N LEU A 172 -8.13 -11.63 -4.87
CA LEU A 172 -7.83 -13.03 -4.54
C LEU A 172 -6.50 -13.51 -5.13
N ALA A 173 -6.14 -12.98 -6.30
CA ALA A 173 -4.86 -13.22 -6.94
C ALA A 173 -4.47 -12.04 -7.83
N THR A 174 -3.20 -11.68 -7.77
CA THR A 174 -2.53 -10.78 -8.71
C THR A 174 -1.46 -11.51 -9.51
N SER A 175 -0.98 -12.66 -9.03
CA SER A 175 -0.10 -13.56 -9.76
C SER A 175 -0.65 -14.99 -9.74
N TYR A 176 -0.53 -15.69 -10.87
CA TYR A 176 -0.94 -17.07 -11.02
C TYR A 176 -0.04 -17.83 -11.99
N HIS A 177 0.64 -18.86 -11.49
CA HIS A 177 1.38 -19.81 -12.32
C HIS A 177 1.37 -21.20 -11.68
N SER A 178 2.06 -22.17 -12.28
CA SER A 178 2.01 -23.59 -11.88
C SER A 178 2.40 -23.91 -10.44
N LYS A 179 3.05 -22.98 -9.72
CA LYS A 179 3.55 -23.17 -8.35
C LYS A 179 2.97 -22.17 -7.34
N PHE A 180 2.23 -21.17 -7.79
CA PHE A 180 1.78 -20.09 -6.93
C PHE A 180 0.48 -19.45 -7.43
N MET A 181 -0.37 -19.10 -6.48
CA MET A 181 -1.54 -18.25 -6.70
C MET A 181 -1.69 -17.36 -5.48
N GLY A 182 -1.72 -16.05 -5.69
CA GLY A 182 -1.95 -15.13 -4.60
C GLY A 182 -1.76 -13.67 -4.99
N THR A 183 -2.00 -12.80 -4.03
CA THR A 183 -1.84 -11.36 -4.17
C THR A 183 -0.49 -10.95 -3.62
N VAL A 184 0.36 -10.44 -4.50
CA VAL A 184 1.71 -9.96 -4.20
C VAL A 184 1.97 -8.57 -4.75
N ASP A 185 1.10 -8.10 -5.64
CA ASP A 185 1.13 -6.77 -6.23
C ASP A 185 0.16 -5.86 -5.47
N TYR A 186 0.56 -4.61 -5.24
CA TYR A 186 -0.25 -3.66 -4.48
C TYR A 186 -0.14 -2.25 -5.04
N ILE A 187 -1.17 -1.44 -4.75
CA ILE A 187 -1.12 0.02 -4.88
C ILE A 187 -1.52 0.62 -3.53
N TRP A 188 -0.57 1.28 -2.89
CA TRP A 188 -0.69 1.97 -1.63
C TRP A 188 -0.72 3.48 -1.84
N HIS A 189 -1.43 4.19 -0.98
CA HIS A 189 -1.43 5.65 -0.97
C HIS A 189 -1.45 6.19 0.46
N THR A 190 -0.98 7.43 0.64
CA THR A 190 -1.16 8.17 1.90
C THR A 190 -2.45 8.96 1.91
N LYS A 191 -2.74 9.62 3.04
CA LYS A 191 -3.76 10.67 3.12
C LYS A 191 -3.52 11.75 2.06
N GLY A 192 -4.59 12.44 1.68
CA GLY A 192 -4.59 13.42 0.59
C GLY A 192 -4.93 12.81 -0.78
N LEU A 193 -5.00 11.48 -0.88
CA LEU A 193 -5.49 10.74 -2.04
C LEU A 193 -6.63 9.82 -1.61
N ILE A 194 -7.67 9.75 -2.44
CA ILE A 194 -8.88 8.96 -2.22
C ILE A 194 -9.07 8.04 -3.43
N PRO A 195 -9.13 6.71 -3.25
CA PRO A 195 -9.42 5.82 -4.35
C PRO A 195 -10.90 5.91 -4.74
N VAL A 196 -11.14 6.18 -6.02
CA VAL A 196 -12.47 6.39 -6.60
C VAL A 196 -13.00 5.10 -7.20
N ARG A 197 -12.15 4.37 -7.92
CA ARG A 197 -12.46 3.08 -8.53
C ARG A 197 -11.19 2.26 -8.72
N VAL A 198 -11.35 0.95 -8.79
CA VAL A 198 -10.28 0.00 -9.11
C VAL A 198 -10.75 -0.96 -10.20
N LEU A 199 -9.81 -1.47 -10.98
CA LEU A 199 -10.07 -2.57 -11.89
C LEU A 199 -10.07 -3.89 -11.10
N GLU A 200 -11.18 -4.62 -11.13
CA GLU A 200 -11.25 -5.96 -10.55
C GLU A 200 -10.34 -6.95 -11.28
N THR A 201 -9.75 -7.90 -10.55
CA THR A 201 -8.92 -8.96 -11.16
C THR A 201 -9.78 -10.09 -11.73
N LEU A 202 -9.15 -11.06 -12.39
CA LEU A 202 -9.85 -12.18 -12.99
C LEU A 202 -10.37 -13.16 -11.91
N PRO A 203 -11.59 -13.70 -12.08
CA PRO A 203 -12.08 -14.82 -11.28
C PRO A 203 -11.10 -16.00 -11.23
N ILE A 204 -10.96 -16.63 -10.04
CA ILE A 204 -10.06 -17.78 -9.84
C ILE A 204 -10.34 -18.92 -10.82
N ASN A 205 -11.60 -19.19 -11.16
CA ASN A 205 -11.95 -20.26 -12.11
C ASN A 205 -11.40 -19.97 -13.51
N ILE A 206 -11.34 -18.71 -13.94
CA ILE A 206 -10.73 -18.32 -15.21
C ILE A 206 -9.23 -18.55 -15.14
N LEU A 207 -8.56 -18.07 -14.08
CA LEU A 207 -7.12 -18.24 -13.88
C LEU A 207 -6.73 -19.72 -13.91
N ARG A 208 -7.44 -20.57 -13.16
CA ARG A 208 -7.19 -22.02 -13.12
C ARG A 208 -7.45 -22.73 -14.44
N SER A 209 -8.42 -22.27 -15.22
CA SER A 209 -8.76 -22.90 -16.51
C SER A 209 -7.77 -22.53 -17.62
N ALA A 210 -7.31 -21.28 -17.64
CA ALA A 210 -6.51 -20.76 -18.75
C ALA A 210 -5.00 -20.76 -18.44
N GLY A 211 -4.60 -20.76 -17.17
CA GLY A 211 -3.22 -20.51 -16.76
C GLY A 211 -2.78 -19.08 -17.05
N LEU A 212 -1.62 -18.68 -16.51
CA LEU A 212 -0.89 -17.52 -17.00
C LEU A 212 0.62 -17.84 -17.09
N PRO A 213 1.37 -17.20 -18.01
CA PRO A 213 0.85 -16.44 -19.15
C PRO A 213 0.16 -17.38 -20.16
N ASN A 214 -0.64 -16.83 -21.07
CA ASN A 214 -1.24 -17.54 -22.21
C ASN A 214 -1.47 -16.59 -23.40
N GLU A 215 -2.07 -17.09 -24.48
CA GLU A 215 -2.32 -16.32 -25.71
C GLU A 215 -3.13 -15.03 -25.50
N LYS A 216 -3.97 -14.96 -24.45
CA LYS A 216 -4.78 -13.78 -24.11
C LYS A 216 -4.08 -12.84 -23.13
N TRP A 217 -3.25 -13.38 -22.24
CA TRP A 217 -2.57 -12.61 -21.18
C TRP A 217 -1.07 -12.95 -21.17
N GLY A 218 -0.24 -12.00 -21.62
CA GLY A 218 1.19 -12.20 -21.81
C GLY A 218 2.06 -12.18 -20.54
N SER A 219 1.45 -12.12 -19.35
CA SER A 219 2.12 -12.05 -18.05
C SER A 219 1.48 -13.04 -17.09
N ASP A 220 2.27 -13.62 -16.19
CA ASP A 220 1.81 -14.40 -15.03
C ASP A 220 1.23 -13.53 -13.90
N HIS A 221 1.49 -12.22 -13.96
CA HIS A 221 0.84 -11.20 -13.13
C HIS A 221 -0.27 -10.47 -13.88
N LEU A 222 -1.32 -10.11 -13.15
CA LEU A 222 -2.42 -9.27 -13.58
C LEU A 222 -2.13 -7.81 -13.25
N ALA A 223 -2.37 -6.91 -14.22
CA ALA A 223 -2.21 -5.49 -13.99
C ALA A 223 -3.20 -4.97 -12.94
N LEU A 224 -2.69 -4.21 -11.98
CA LEU A 224 -3.50 -3.44 -11.05
C LEU A 224 -3.74 -2.03 -11.61
N VAL A 225 -4.99 -1.58 -11.57
CA VAL A 225 -5.37 -0.24 -12.01
C VAL A 225 -6.28 0.40 -10.97
N CYS A 226 -5.98 1.63 -10.58
CA CYS A 226 -6.83 2.44 -9.72
C CYS A 226 -6.96 3.86 -10.26
N GLU A 227 -8.10 4.48 -10.00
CA GLU A 227 -8.31 5.91 -10.15
C GLU A 227 -8.27 6.55 -8.76
N LEU A 228 -7.44 7.58 -8.61
CA LEU A 228 -7.27 8.32 -7.37
C LEU A 228 -7.70 9.77 -7.59
N ALA A 229 -8.40 10.33 -6.63
CA ALA A 229 -8.70 11.75 -6.54
C ALA A 229 -7.88 12.39 -5.41
N PHE A 230 -7.49 13.65 -5.59
CA PHE A 230 -6.96 14.42 -4.46
C PHE A 230 -8.09 14.77 -3.49
N ALA A 231 -7.86 14.56 -2.20
CA ALA A 231 -8.76 15.05 -1.17
C ALA A 231 -8.82 16.59 -1.22
N ASN A 232 -9.99 17.16 -0.98
CA ASN A 232 -10.13 18.61 -0.83
C ASN A 232 -9.47 19.06 0.48
N ASP A 233 -8.92 20.28 0.49
CA ASP A 233 -8.38 20.93 1.68
C ASP A 233 -9.54 21.14 2.70
N GLY A 234 -9.86 20.13 3.51
CA GLY A 234 -10.94 20.18 4.50
C GLY A 234 -11.67 18.85 4.76
N THR A 235 -11.47 17.82 3.94
CA THR A 235 -12.06 16.50 4.22
C THR A 235 -11.01 15.61 4.89
N THR A 236 -10.96 15.64 6.22
CA THR A 236 -10.32 14.57 6.99
C THR A 236 -11.21 13.33 6.88
N ALA A 237 -10.72 12.30 6.20
CA ALA A 237 -11.24 10.93 6.36
C ALA A 237 -10.76 10.35 7.70
#